data_AF-A0A556U8A8-F1
#
_entry.id   AF-A0A556U8A8-F1
#
_cell.length_a   1.000
_cell.length_b   1.000
_cell.length_c   1.000
_cell.angle_alpha   90.00
_cell.angle_beta   90.00
_cell.angle_gamma   90.00
#
_symmetry.space_group_name_H-M   'P 1'
#
loop_
_entity.id
_entity.type
_entity.pdbx_description
1 polymer ?
#
loop_
_entity_poly.entity_id
_entity_poly.type
_entity_poly.pdbx_seq_one_letter_code
_entity_poly.pdbx_strand_id
1 'polypeptide(L)'
;MPLEFELCPGRVIGGNQPCFIIAEIGQNHQGDLEIAKKMIKMVKDCGADCAKFQKSELEYKFNKRALERPYTSKHSWGKTYGEHKRHLEFTHEQYRELQSYAREIGIYFTASGMDEMAVEFLHELKVPFFKVGSGDTNNFPYLEKTAKKGQECEILYEILNADYTKSVKYLPSGNYTPSGNNNDDNEYQKEFPEIPIGYSGHEMGISISLAAVAMGAKVLERHVTLDKSWKGTDHSASLDPSELAELVRSIRIVERALGNGVKSMLPSEVPCHDKLGKSVVAKTAIPKGTELTLDMLAVKVAEPKGVAPEDIFELVGKKTLLDIGEDESITVDAVENHVKRAKVFLSSVLVDMDDFDMLSSPQNNAGNGVGGEEEDPAAAFLAQQESEIAGIENDEGFSILDGGEIPQSLTDSIGNGGDSIQDFLLFECAEARQKDMSTNGPSDVYAAISSVDRMQTEPESLRKWREEQCERLQVLDENSRQQEVEWKEKAKQELEEWHARQDEQLAKTKVNNRVLDEDFYKQPFAHLIGYVAAEDVIRSEADDSSPGTEWERVARLCDFNPKSSKQAKDVSRMRSVLISLKQTPLVR
;
A
#
# COMPACT_ATOMS: atom_id res chain seq x y z
N MET A 1 22.33 3.51 -8.34
CA MET A 1 21.20 2.56 -8.22
C MET A 1 21.47 1.73 -6.98
N PRO A 2 20.46 1.40 -6.15
CA PRO A 2 20.66 0.54 -5.00
C PRO A 2 21.23 -0.81 -5.45
N LEU A 3 22.20 -1.33 -4.69
CA LEU A 3 22.89 -2.58 -4.98
C LEU A 3 21.89 -3.74 -5.11
N GLU A 4 22.07 -4.60 -6.11
CA GLU A 4 21.39 -5.89 -6.16
C GLU A 4 22.28 -6.97 -5.51
N PHE A 5 21.72 -7.77 -4.62
CA PHE A 5 22.42 -8.87 -3.95
C PHE A 5 21.47 -10.04 -3.62
N GLU A 6 22.04 -11.23 -3.42
CA GLU A 6 21.32 -12.47 -3.15
C GLU A 6 21.06 -12.65 -1.64
N LEU A 7 19.83 -12.41 -1.18
CA LEU A 7 19.45 -12.54 0.24
C LEU A 7 19.20 -13.99 0.67
N CYS A 8 18.71 -14.81 -0.26
CA CYS A 8 18.53 -16.25 -0.11
C CYS A 8 18.94 -16.95 -1.41
N PRO A 9 19.33 -18.24 -1.39
CA PRO A 9 19.76 -18.96 -2.60
C PRO A 9 18.73 -18.91 -3.74
N GLY A 10 19.06 -18.23 -4.83
CA GLY A 10 18.18 -17.98 -5.98
C GLY A 10 17.23 -16.77 -5.84
N ARG A 11 17.38 -15.93 -4.81
CA ARG A 11 16.52 -14.76 -4.56
C ARG A 11 17.32 -13.49 -4.32
N VAL A 12 17.47 -12.72 -5.40
CA VAL A 12 18.06 -11.39 -5.41
C VAL A 12 17.04 -10.36 -4.90
N ILE A 13 17.52 -9.34 -4.18
CA ILE A 13 16.78 -8.14 -3.78
C ILE A 13 17.58 -6.89 -4.18
N GLY A 14 16.93 -5.71 -4.16
CA GLY A 14 17.53 -4.45 -4.60
C GLY A 14 17.09 -4.04 -6.01
N GLY A 15 17.71 -2.99 -6.56
CA GLY A 15 17.49 -2.52 -7.93
C GLY A 15 16.05 -2.61 -8.43
N ASN A 16 15.82 -3.34 -9.52
CA ASN A 16 14.48 -3.57 -10.10
C ASN A 16 13.83 -4.89 -9.65
N GLN A 17 14.43 -5.59 -8.69
CA GLN A 17 13.90 -6.88 -8.21
C GLN A 17 12.59 -6.69 -7.42
N PRO A 18 11.66 -7.66 -7.48
CA PRO A 18 10.44 -7.66 -6.66
C PRO A 18 10.78 -7.68 -5.17
N CYS A 19 10.05 -6.89 -4.38
CA CYS A 19 10.14 -6.80 -2.93
C CYS A 19 10.02 -8.19 -2.28
N PHE A 20 10.90 -8.46 -1.31
CA PHE A 20 10.96 -9.71 -0.57
C PHE A 20 10.10 -9.63 0.70
N ILE A 21 9.07 -10.48 0.78
CA ILE A 21 8.04 -10.40 1.82
C ILE A 21 8.32 -11.42 2.92
N ILE A 22 8.59 -10.92 4.12
CA ILE A 22 8.85 -11.67 5.34
C ILE A 22 7.60 -11.66 6.23
N ALA A 23 7.03 -12.84 6.44
CA ALA A 23 5.96 -13.05 7.40
C ALA A 23 6.55 -13.42 8.76
N GLU A 24 6.49 -12.48 9.71
CA GLU A 24 6.93 -12.68 11.08
C GLU A 24 5.86 -13.46 11.86
N ILE A 25 6.07 -14.77 11.97
CA ILE A 25 5.33 -15.64 12.90
C ILE A 25 5.70 -15.29 14.35
N GLY A 26 6.95 -14.85 14.59
CA GLY A 26 7.40 -14.38 15.89
C GLY A 26 7.18 -15.41 16.99
N GLN A 27 6.26 -15.13 17.92
CA GLN A 27 5.79 -16.07 18.96
C GLN A 27 4.27 -16.37 18.89
N ASN A 28 3.58 -16.01 17.79
CA ASN A 28 2.15 -16.25 17.58
C ASN A 28 1.78 -17.74 17.44
N HIS A 29 2.78 -18.62 17.35
CA HIS A 29 2.62 -20.07 17.43
C HIS A 29 2.31 -20.59 18.86
N GLN A 30 2.29 -19.71 19.88
CA GLN A 30 1.87 -20.02 21.25
C GLN A 30 2.67 -21.12 21.97
N GLY A 31 3.87 -21.47 21.48
CA GLY A 31 4.65 -22.61 21.98
C GLY A 31 4.24 -23.98 21.40
N ASP A 32 3.27 -24.02 20.48
CA ASP A 32 2.79 -25.25 19.81
C ASP A 32 3.44 -25.42 18.43
N LEU A 33 4.06 -26.59 18.22
CA LEU A 33 4.81 -26.92 17.01
C LEU A 33 3.93 -27.16 15.79
N GLU A 34 2.73 -27.72 15.99
CA GLU A 34 1.76 -27.97 14.92
C GLU A 34 1.06 -26.68 14.50
N ILE A 35 0.84 -25.73 15.44
CA ILE A 35 0.45 -24.36 15.09
C ILE A 35 1.57 -23.70 14.26
N ALA A 36 2.85 -23.80 14.68
CA ALA A 36 3.96 -23.25 13.91
C ALA A 36 4.03 -23.81 12.47
N LYS A 37 3.87 -25.12 12.27
CA LYS A 37 3.80 -25.73 10.93
C LYS A 37 2.61 -25.21 10.11
N LYS A 38 1.41 -25.12 10.70
CA LYS A 38 0.23 -24.53 10.05
C LYS A 38 0.47 -23.08 9.63
N MET A 39 1.17 -22.30 10.46
CA MET A 39 1.54 -20.93 10.13
C MET A 39 2.56 -20.87 8.98
N ILE A 40 3.60 -21.70 8.99
CA ILE A 40 4.56 -21.81 7.87
C ILE A 40 3.84 -22.16 6.56
N LYS A 41 2.88 -23.10 6.58
CA LYS A 41 2.07 -23.45 5.41
C LYS A 41 1.21 -22.26 4.95
N MET A 42 0.51 -21.60 5.87
CA MET A 42 -0.32 -20.43 5.56
C MET A 42 0.49 -19.32 4.88
N VAL A 43 1.68 -19.02 5.39
CA VAL A 43 2.59 -18.02 4.78
C VAL A 43 2.94 -18.40 3.34
N LYS A 44 3.22 -19.69 3.08
CA LYS A 44 3.47 -20.22 1.72
C LYS A 44 2.24 -20.13 0.83
N ASP A 45 1.07 -20.50 1.33
CA ASP A 45 -0.20 -20.46 0.59
C ASP A 45 -0.59 -19.02 0.19
N CYS A 46 -0.31 -18.03 1.06
CA CYS A 46 -0.53 -16.61 0.78
C CYS A 46 0.52 -15.98 -0.16
N GLY A 47 1.58 -16.70 -0.53
CA GLY A 47 2.59 -16.25 -1.49
C GLY A 47 3.70 -15.33 -0.97
N ALA A 48 3.92 -15.27 0.35
CA ALA A 48 5.07 -14.56 0.91
C ALA A 48 6.38 -15.35 0.71
N ASP A 49 7.51 -14.65 0.61
CA ASP A 49 8.81 -15.26 0.31
C ASP A 49 9.38 -16.07 1.51
N CYS A 50 9.19 -15.59 2.74
CA CYS A 50 9.86 -16.14 3.93
C CYS A 50 8.97 -16.19 5.18
N ALA A 51 9.04 -17.30 5.92
CA ALA A 51 8.49 -17.43 7.27
C ALA A 51 9.58 -17.16 8.32
N LYS A 52 9.36 -16.22 9.24
CA LYS A 52 10.33 -15.80 10.26
C LYS A 52 9.82 -16.00 11.70
N PHE A 53 10.72 -16.44 12.58
CA PHE A 53 10.48 -16.66 14.01
C PHE A 53 11.37 -15.75 14.88
N GLN A 54 11.28 -15.86 16.22
CA GLN A 54 12.19 -15.20 17.16
C GLN A 54 12.88 -16.24 18.06
N LYS A 55 14.22 -16.28 18.04
CA LYS A 55 15.02 -17.15 18.91
C LYS A 55 15.66 -16.34 20.04
N SER A 56 15.50 -16.81 21.28
CA SER A 56 16.18 -16.26 22.47
C SER A 56 16.77 -17.38 23.34
N GLU A 57 18.00 -17.25 23.81
CA GLU A 57 18.48 -17.98 24.99
C GLU A 57 18.24 -17.11 26.23
N LEU A 58 17.20 -17.45 27.00
CA LEU A 58 16.58 -16.54 27.97
C LEU A 58 17.53 -16.07 29.08
N GLU A 59 18.47 -16.93 29.49
CA GLU A 59 19.52 -16.65 30.47
C GLU A 59 20.57 -15.64 29.99
N TYR A 60 20.74 -15.50 28.68
CA TYR A 60 21.68 -14.57 28.05
C TYR A 60 20.99 -13.25 27.70
N LYS A 61 19.73 -13.32 27.25
CA LYS A 61 18.89 -12.15 26.92
C LYS A 61 18.36 -11.39 28.14
N PHE A 62 18.02 -12.10 29.23
CA PHE A 62 17.37 -11.52 30.39
C PHE A 62 18.15 -11.77 31.69
N ASN A 63 18.32 -10.72 32.51
CA ASN A 63 18.78 -10.91 33.88
C ASN A 63 17.72 -11.62 34.74
N LYS A 64 18.15 -12.23 35.84
CA LYS A 64 17.28 -13.00 36.76
C LYS A 64 16.03 -12.23 37.18
N ARG A 65 16.18 -10.96 37.56
CA ARG A 65 15.07 -10.09 38.00
C ARG A 65 14.03 -9.84 36.89
N ALA A 66 14.45 -9.79 35.63
CA ALA A 66 13.55 -9.65 34.48
C ALA A 66 12.77 -10.95 34.20
N LEU A 67 13.39 -12.11 34.41
CA LEU A 67 12.74 -13.42 34.32
C LEU A 67 11.76 -13.65 35.50
N GLU A 68 12.16 -13.28 36.71
CA GLU A 68 11.35 -13.39 37.95
C GLU A 68 10.21 -12.36 38.03
N ARG A 69 10.20 -11.34 37.15
CA ARG A 69 9.19 -10.27 37.15
C ARG A 69 7.78 -10.87 37.02
N PRO A 70 6.84 -10.58 37.94
CA PRO A 70 5.45 -11.02 37.82
C PRO A 70 4.82 -10.58 36.49
N TYR A 71 4.07 -11.46 35.84
CA TYR A 71 3.41 -11.17 34.57
C TYR A 71 1.94 -11.59 34.62
N THR A 72 1.07 -10.62 34.90
CA THR A 72 -0.36 -10.80 35.19
C THR A 72 -1.28 -10.44 34.01
N SER A 73 -0.73 -10.36 32.79
CA SER A 73 -1.51 -10.13 31.58
C SER A 73 -2.49 -11.27 31.31
N LYS A 74 -3.64 -10.99 30.68
CA LYS A 74 -4.51 -12.03 30.09
C LYS A 74 -3.75 -12.88 29.05
N HIS A 75 -2.69 -12.29 28.47
CA HIS A 75 -1.72 -12.94 27.60
C HIS A 75 -0.50 -13.48 28.37
N SER A 76 -0.68 -14.00 29.59
CA SER A 76 0.39 -14.68 30.32
C SER A 76 0.21 -16.21 30.32
N TRP A 77 1.32 -16.93 30.21
CA TRP A 77 1.41 -18.40 30.25
C TRP A 77 2.09 -18.91 31.52
N GLY A 78 2.44 -18.00 32.43
CA GLY A 78 3.02 -18.31 33.73
C GLY A 78 2.76 -17.20 34.74
N LYS A 79 3.29 -17.35 35.94
CA LYS A 79 3.23 -16.33 37.00
C LYS A 79 4.25 -15.22 36.75
N THR A 80 5.35 -15.57 36.10
CA THR A 80 6.49 -14.69 35.81
C THR A 80 6.70 -14.51 34.31
N TYR A 81 7.37 -13.43 33.92
CA TYR A 81 7.71 -13.16 32.53
C TYR A 81 8.67 -14.22 31.95
N GLY A 82 9.54 -14.79 32.79
CA GLY A 82 10.40 -15.92 32.45
C GLY A 82 9.62 -17.20 32.19
N GLU A 83 8.64 -17.56 33.02
CA GLU A 83 7.75 -18.71 32.74
C GLU A 83 6.98 -18.52 31.43
N HIS A 84 6.42 -17.33 31.20
CA HIS A 84 5.74 -17.00 29.95
C HIS A 84 6.67 -17.13 28.73
N LYS A 85 7.91 -16.63 28.79
CA LYS A 85 8.86 -16.76 27.68
C LYS A 85 9.36 -18.20 27.50
N ARG A 86 9.58 -18.97 28.57
CA ARG A 86 9.92 -20.41 28.49
C ARG A 86 8.82 -21.26 27.84
N HIS A 87 7.56 -20.86 27.97
CA HIS A 87 6.47 -21.55 27.27
C HIS A 87 6.49 -21.28 25.75
N LEU A 88 6.88 -20.08 25.34
CA LEU A 88 6.86 -19.66 23.94
C LEU A 88 8.18 -19.96 23.19
N GLU A 89 9.27 -20.22 23.90
CA GLU A 89 10.58 -20.45 23.29
C GLU A 89 10.75 -21.91 22.86
N PHE A 90 10.89 -22.15 21.55
CA PHE A 90 11.16 -23.49 21.03
C PHE A 90 12.61 -23.94 21.29
N THR A 91 12.77 -25.24 21.47
CA THR A 91 14.08 -25.91 21.56
C THR A 91 14.81 -25.93 20.21
N HIS A 92 16.14 -26.11 20.24
CA HIS A 92 16.97 -26.20 19.02
C HIS A 92 16.55 -27.33 18.07
N GLU A 93 16.01 -28.43 18.60
CA GLU A 93 15.50 -29.56 17.82
C GLU A 93 14.21 -29.19 17.08
N GLN A 94 13.28 -28.51 17.76
CA GLN A 94 12.05 -27.99 17.15
C GLN A 94 12.34 -26.96 16.04
N TYR A 95 13.36 -26.10 16.21
CA TYR A 95 13.81 -25.21 15.14
C TYR A 95 14.35 -25.95 13.91
N ARG A 96 15.08 -27.06 14.11
CA ARG A 96 15.54 -27.92 13.00
C ARG A 96 14.38 -28.61 12.30
N GLU A 97 13.37 -29.06 13.04
CA GLU A 97 12.14 -29.65 12.49
C GLU A 97 11.35 -28.62 11.65
N LEU A 98 11.15 -27.40 12.17
CA LEU A 98 10.47 -26.32 11.45
C LEU A 98 11.23 -25.89 10.18
N GLN A 99 12.56 -25.81 10.22
CA GLN A 99 13.37 -25.55 9.03
C GLN A 99 13.25 -26.67 7.99
N SER A 100 13.23 -27.94 8.43
CA SER A 100 13.04 -29.09 7.54
C SER A 100 11.67 -29.04 6.86
N TYR A 101 10.61 -28.75 7.61
CA TYR A 101 9.25 -28.61 7.09
C TYR A 101 9.11 -27.44 6.10
N ALA A 102 9.69 -26.28 6.42
CA ALA A 102 9.70 -25.13 5.50
C ALA A 102 10.43 -25.46 4.18
N ARG A 103 11.53 -26.22 4.24
CA ARG A 103 12.27 -26.69 3.06
C ARG A 103 11.45 -27.68 2.24
N GLU A 104 10.73 -28.60 2.88
CA GLU A 104 9.84 -29.58 2.24
C GLU A 104 8.73 -28.89 1.42
N ILE A 105 8.10 -27.85 1.96
CA ILE A 105 7.04 -27.10 1.27
C ILE A 105 7.56 -25.96 0.36
N GLY A 106 8.88 -25.79 0.27
CA GLY A 106 9.53 -24.78 -0.58
C GLY A 106 9.28 -23.32 -0.18
N ILE A 107 9.51 -22.97 1.09
CA ILE A 107 9.57 -21.58 1.57
C ILE A 107 10.88 -21.30 2.32
N TYR A 108 11.37 -20.06 2.25
CA TYR A 108 12.52 -19.66 3.08
C TYR A 108 12.14 -19.60 4.56
N PHE A 109 13.07 -20.05 5.41
CA PHE A 109 12.93 -20.07 6.86
C PHE A 109 14.08 -19.30 7.50
N THR A 110 13.77 -18.41 8.44
CA THR A 110 14.78 -17.78 9.30
C THR A 110 14.21 -17.45 10.67
N ALA A 111 15.04 -16.92 11.57
CA ALA A 111 14.59 -16.29 12.80
C ALA A 111 15.40 -15.03 13.11
N SER A 112 14.80 -14.15 13.90
CA SER A 112 15.52 -13.06 14.55
C SER A 112 16.31 -13.63 15.72
N GLY A 113 17.64 -13.50 15.69
CA GLY A 113 18.47 -13.73 16.87
C GLY A 113 18.26 -12.58 17.86
N MET A 114 17.94 -12.91 19.11
CA MET A 114 17.62 -11.90 20.13
C MET A 114 18.66 -11.82 21.27
N ASP A 115 19.78 -12.51 21.08
CA ASP A 115 21.00 -12.51 21.89
C ASP A 115 22.11 -13.25 21.13
N GLU A 116 23.34 -13.19 21.64
CA GLU A 116 24.53 -13.80 21.02
C GLU A 116 24.41 -15.32 20.84
N MET A 117 23.87 -16.04 21.82
CA MET A 117 23.78 -17.50 21.75
C MET A 117 22.67 -17.96 20.79
N ALA A 118 21.59 -17.18 20.69
CA ALA A 118 20.59 -17.37 19.64
C ALA A 118 21.19 -17.20 18.24
N VAL A 119 22.07 -16.20 18.01
CA VAL A 119 22.77 -16.03 16.72
C VAL A 119 23.71 -17.19 16.41
N GLU A 120 24.49 -17.66 17.40
CA GLU A 120 25.35 -18.84 17.23
C GLU A 120 24.54 -20.08 16.81
N PHE A 121 23.41 -20.34 17.47
CA PHE A 121 22.51 -21.43 17.07
C PHE A 121 21.93 -21.24 15.66
N LEU A 122 21.54 -20.03 15.27
CA LEU A 122 21.00 -19.77 13.93
C LEU A 122 22.06 -19.93 12.83
N HIS A 123 23.33 -19.63 13.13
CA HIS A 123 24.47 -19.90 12.27
C HIS A 123 24.70 -21.42 12.11
N GLU A 124 24.68 -22.19 13.20
CA GLU A 124 24.71 -23.67 13.14
C GLU A 124 23.53 -24.26 12.33
N LEU A 125 22.34 -23.64 12.44
CA LEU A 125 21.14 -24.01 11.70
C LEU A 125 21.23 -23.63 10.21
N LYS A 126 22.18 -22.77 9.81
CA LYS A 126 22.36 -22.27 8.44
C LYS A 126 21.09 -21.62 7.87
N VAL A 127 20.53 -20.68 8.63
CA VAL A 127 19.51 -19.76 8.08
C VAL A 127 20.13 -18.89 6.97
N PRO A 128 19.39 -18.51 5.91
CA PRO A 128 19.97 -17.80 4.76
C PRO A 128 20.45 -16.39 5.11
N PHE A 129 19.79 -15.73 6.07
CA PHE A 129 20.16 -14.42 6.58
C PHE A 129 19.74 -14.27 8.05
N PHE A 130 20.44 -13.42 8.80
CA PHE A 130 20.07 -13.03 10.17
C PHE A 130 19.22 -11.77 10.16
N LYS A 131 18.10 -11.77 10.91
CA LYS A 131 17.36 -10.53 11.23
C LYS A 131 17.77 -10.03 12.61
N VAL A 132 18.28 -8.80 12.69
CA VAL A 132 18.47 -8.08 13.95
C VAL A 132 17.16 -7.35 14.31
N GLY A 133 16.70 -7.53 15.55
CA GLY A 133 15.54 -6.81 16.07
C GLY A 133 15.86 -5.34 16.41
N SER A 134 14.89 -4.46 16.20
CA SER A 134 14.97 -3.03 16.55
C SER A 134 15.51 -2.72 17.96
N GLY A 135 15.27 -3.60 18.94
CA GLY A 135 15.75 -3.45 20.32
C GLY A 135 17.26 -3.58 20.53
N ASP A 136 17.99 -4.19 19.59
CA ASP A 136 19.44 -4.45 19.67
C ASP A 136 20.26 -3.53 18.73
N THR A 137 19.62 -2.51 18.15
CA THR A 137 20.23 -1.59 17.17
C THR A 137 21.33 -0.70 17.71
N ASN A 138 21.38 -0.51 19.04
CA ASN A 138 22.46 0.18 19.75
C ASN A 138 23.41 -0.80 20.47
N ASN A 139 23.21 -2.11 20.32
CA ASN A 139 23.99 -3.16 20.98
C ASN A 139 25.25 -3.49 20.15
N PHE A 140 26.13 -2.51 19.96
CA PHE A 140 27.29 -2.64 19.07
C PHE A 140 28.13 -3.93 19.25
N PRO A 141 28.40 -4.44 20.47
CA PRO A 141 29.12 -5.71 20.64
C PRO A 141 28.38 -6.92 20.05
N TYR A 142 27.05 -6.95 20.15
CA TYR A 142 26.22 -7.97 19.53
C TYR A 142 26.21 -7.81 17.99
N LEU A 143 26.09 -6.59 17.48
CA LEU A 143 26.14 -6.31 16.04
C LEU A 143 27.51 -6.66 15.43
N GLU A 144 28.61 -6.45 16.17
CA GLU A 144 29.96 -6.81 15.73
C GLU A 144 30.16 -8.32 15.65
N LYS A 145 29.66 -9.07 16.63
CA LYS A 145 29.71 -10.54 16.62
C LYS A 145 28.83 -11.13 15.54
N THR A 146 27.60 -10.62 15.40
CA THR A 146 26.67 -11.03 14.34
C THR A 146 27.28 -10.76 12.96
N ALA A 147 27.88 -9.59 12.73
CA ALA A 147 28.57 -9.27 11.47
C ALA A 147 29.77 -10.18 11.15
N LYS A 148 30.54 -10.60 12.15
CA LYS A 148 31.65 -11.56 11.93
C LYS A 148 31.15 -12.94 11.53
N LYS A 149 29.99 -13.37 12.04
CA LYS A 149 29.31 -14.61 11.61
C LYS A 149 28.62 -14.45 10.25
N GLY A 150 28.14 -13.24 9.96
CA GLY A 150 27.55 -12.88 8.68
C GLY A 150 28.53 -12.72 7.52
N GLN A 151 29.82 -13.03 7.71
CA GLN A 151 30.72 -13.25 6.57
C GLN A 151 30.37 -14.51 5.77
N GLU A 152 29.48 -15.37 6.30
CA GLU A 152 28.94 -16.55 5.62
C GLU A 152 27.41 -16.48 5.37
N CYS A 153 26.70 -15.48 5.92
CA CYS A 153 25.23 -15.34 5.83
C CYS A 153 24.81 -13.87 5.92
N GLU A 154 23.86 -13.43 5.09
CA GLU A 154 23.52 -12.01 4.99
C GLU A 154 22.83 -11.44 6.25
N ILE A 155 22.94 -10.12 6.49
CA ILE A 155 22.36 -9.48 7.70
C ILE A 155 21.40 -8.35 7.36
N LEU A 156 20.18 -8.52 7.84
CA LEU A 156 19.10 -7.57 7.76
C LEU A 156 18.94 -6.85 9.12
N TYR A 157 19.23 -5.56 9.18
CA TYR A 157 19.05 -4.73 10.39
C TYR A 157 17.70 -4.03 10.35
N GLU A 158 17.08 -3.83 11.51
CA GLU A 158 16.01 -2.84 11.68
C GLU A 158 16.67 -1.54 12.17
N ILE A 159 16.09 -0.37 11.90
CA ILE A 159 16.52 0.90 12.51
C ILE A 159 15.29 1.58 13.14
N LEU A 160 15.48 2.10 14.35
CA LEU A 160 14.52 2.94 15.05
C LEU A 160 14.96 4.39 14.96
N ASN A 161 14.07 5.25 14.46
CA ASN A 161 14.17 6.68 14.72
C ASN A 161 13.41 7.06 16.00
N ALA A 162 13.71 8.25 16.52
CA ALA A 162 13.29 8.69 17.84
C ALA A 162 11.77 8.90 17.99
N ASP A 163 11.02 8.98 16.89
CA ASP A 163 9.56 9.17 16.86
C ASP A 163 8.84 8.12 15.98
N TYR A 164 8.71 6.89 16.50
CA TYR A 164 7.71 5.87 16.14
C TYR A 164 7.56 5.38 14.68
N THR A 165 8.53 5.64 13.79
CA THR A 165 8.66 4.94 12.49
C THR A 165 9.80 3.91 12.52
N LYS A 166 9.56 2.74 11.91
CA LYS A 166 10.50 1.60 11.82
C LYS A 166 10.88 1.37 10.36
N SER A 167 12.18 1.39 10.06
CA SER A 167 12.71 0.98 8.77
C SER A 167 13.58 -0.26 8.92
N VAL A 168 13.86 -0.94 7.80
CA VAL A 168 14.78 -2.07 7.72
C VAL A 168 15.92 -1.67 6.80
N LYS A 169 17.15 -1.73 7.31
CA LYS A 169 18.36 -1.44 6.56
C LYS A 169 19.18 -2.71 6.41
N TYR A 170 19.43 -3.12 5.19
CA TYR A 170 20.41 -4.16 4.93
C TYR A 170 21.85 -3.59 5.00
N LEU A 171 22.83 -4.37 5.44
CA LEU A 171 24.24 -3.94 5.46
C LEU A 171 25.13 -5.11 5.04
N PRO A 172 25.78 -5.06 3.85
CA PRO A 172 26.91 -5.92 3.56
C PRO A 172 27.97 -5.77 4.66
N SER A 173 28.66 -6.85 5.00
CA SER A 173 29.55 -6.90 6.16
C SER A 173 30.61 -5.79 6.15
N GLY A 174 30.51 -4.84 7.08
CA GLY A 174 31.61 -3.92 7.44
C GLY A 174 31.44 -2.46 7.05
N ASN A 175 30.48 -1.74 7.65
CA ASN A 175 30.59 -0.31 7.97
C ASN A 175 29.59 0.07 9.07
N TYR A 176 30.07 0.63 10.19
CA TYR A 176 29.24 1.00 11.34
C TYR A 176 29.05 2.52 11.45
N THR A 177 27.84 3.01 11.20
CA THR A 177 27.40 4.35 11.62
C THR A 177 25.94 4.33 12.09
N PRO A 178 25.66 4.74 13.35
CA PRO A 178 24.32 5.06 13.82
C PRO A 178 24.11 6.59 13.75
N SER A 179 23.14 7.03 12.95
CA SER A 179 22.73 8.43 12.75
C SER A 179 21.32 8.43 12.12
N GLY A 180 20.52 9.48 12.33
CA GLY A 180 19.17 9.56 11.72
C GLY A 180 18.38 10.81 12.12
N ASN A 181 17.30 11.09 11.38
CA ASN A 181 16.06 11.76 11.84
C ASN A 181 15.01 11.93 10.70
N ASN A 182 13.88 11.24 10.83
CA ASN A 182 12.52 11.51 10.31
C ASN A 182 12.23 11.53 8.78
N ASN A 183 11.19 10.77 8.40
CA ASN A 183 10.54 10.63 7.07
C ASN A 183 11.32 9.80 6.04
N ASP A 184 11.48 8.52 6.37
CA ASP A 184 12.83 7.97 6.41
C ASP A 184 13.30 7.10 5.25
N ASP A 185 12.43 6.38 4.53
CA ASP A 185 12.92 5.43 3.51
C ASP A 185 13.71 6.14 2.39
N ASN A 186 13.26 7.34 2.00
CA ASN A 186 13.96 8.21 1.05
C ASN A 186 15.17 8.94 1.65
N GLU A 187 15.24 9.12 2.98
CA GLU A 187 16.39 9.74 3.65
C GLU A 187 17.51 8.69 3.81
N TYR A 188 17.18 7.50 4.32
CA TYR A 188 18.09 6.36 4.40
C TYR A 188 18.60 5.94 3.01
N GLN A 189 17.77 5.98 1.97
CA GLN A 189 18.25 5.67 0.62
C GLN A 189 19.21 6.74 0.06
N LYS A 190 19.16 8.01 0.53
CA LYS A 190 20.15 9.05 0.19
C LYS A 190 21.44 8.90 1.01
N GLU A 191 21.33 8.62 2.29
CA GLU A 191 22.50 8.43 3.19
C GLU A 191 23.24 7.12 2.85
N PHE A 192 22.51 6.11 2.38
CA PHE A 192 23.02 4.77 2.05
C PHE A 192 22.59 4.34 0.63
N PRO A 193 23.09 5.00 -0.43
CA PRO A 193 22.66 4.77 -1.83
C PRO A 193 23.05 3.40 -2.39
N GLU A 194 23.96 2.69 -1.73
CA GLU A 194 24.44 1.36 -2.10
C GLU A 194 23.70 0.23 -1.35
N ILE A 195 22.66 0.57 -0.58
CA ILE A 195 21.96 -0.38 0.30
C ILE A 195 20.47 -0.42 -0.07
N PRO A 196 19.91 -1.62 -0.30
CA PRO A 196 18.46 -1.82 -0.31
C PRO A 196 17.83 -1.49 1.05
N ILE A 197 16.88 -0.56 1.03
CA ILE A 197 16.03 -0.20 2.16
C ILE A 197 14.75 -1.06 2.13
N GLY A 198 14.24 -1.39 3.31
CA GLY A 198 13.00 -2.12 3.51
C GLY A 198 12.18 -1.53 4.67
N TYR A 199 11.02 -2.14 4.95
CA TYR A 199 10.07 -1.68 5.96
C TYR A 199 9.69 -2.81 6.94
N SER A 200 9.55 -2.49 8.24
CA SER A 200 9.12 -3.43 9.30
C SER A 200 7.86 -2.87 9.96
N GLY A 201 6.72 -3.39 9.54
CA GLY A 201 5.41 -2.87 9.91
C GLY A 201 4.84 -3.47 11.19
N HIS A 202 4.27 -2.62 12.05
CA HIS A 202 3.50 -2.99 13.25
C HIS A 202 2.14 -2.26 13.30
N GLU A 203 1.75 -1.60 12.20
CA GLU A 203 0.46 -0.97 11.96
C GLU A 203 -0.71 -1.97 11.88
N MET A 204 -1.94 -1.46 11.84
CA MET A 204 -3.14 -2.23 11.50
C MET A 204 -3.41 -2.16 9.98
N GLY A 205 -3.86 -3.28 9.40
CA GLY A 205 -4.13 -3.38 7.97
C GLY A 205 -2.86 -3.34 7.10
N ILE A 206 -3.04 -3.05 5.81
CA ILE A 206 -1.99 -3.23 4.78
C ILE A 206 -1.51 -1.92 4.14
N SER A 207 -2.20 -0.79 4.37
CA SER A 207 -2.02 0.44 3.59
C SER A 207 -0.65 1.11 3.78
N ILE A 208 -0.08 1.10 4.99
CA ILE A 208 1.26 1.65 5.25
C ILE A 208 2.33 0.78 4.57
N SER A 209 2.25 -0.53 4.73
CA SER A 209 3.11 -1.50 4.04
C SER A 209 3.11 -1.32 2.51
N LEU A 210 1.93 -1.09 1.90
CA LEU A 210 1.83 -0.80 0.47
C LEU A 210 2.45 0.55 0.09
N ALA A 211 2.27 1.58 0.92
CA ALA A 211 2.91 2.88 0.70
C ALA A 211 4.44 2.79 0.77
N ALA A 212 5.00 2.02 1.71
CA ALA A 212 6.44 1.80 1.83
C ALA A 212 7.02 1.11 0.59
N VAL A 213 6.36 0.08 0.05
CA VAL A 213 6.76 -0.56 -1.22
C VAL A 213 6.63 0.42 -2.39
N ALA A 214 5.55 1.21 -2.45
CA ALA A 214 5.39 2.26 -3.46
C ALA A 214 6.48 3.34 -3.40
N MET A 215 7.04 3.61 -2.21
CA MET A 215 8.17 4.52 -1.99
C MET A 215 9.54 3.87 -2.26
N GLY A 216 9.60 2.57 -2.57
CA GLY A 216 10.79 1.87 -3.02
C GLY A 216 11.32 0.76 -2.10
N ALA A 217 10.63 0.43 -1.00
CA ALA A 217 11.07 -0.62 -0.08
C ALA A 217 11.22 -2.00 -0.78
N LYS A 218 12.41 -2.60 -0.65
CA LYS A 218 12.82 -3.87 -1.30
C LYS A 218 12.71 -5.10 -0.39
N VAL A 219 12.51 -4.89 0.90
CA VAL A 219 12.14 -5.93 1.88
C VAL A 219 10.95 -5.41 2.67
N LEU A 220 9.99 -6.27 2.95
CA LEU A 220 8.85 -5.96 3.79
C LEU A 220 8.70 -7.02 4.87
N GLU A 221 8.64 -6.61 6.14
CA GLU A 221 8.38 -7.48 7.28
C GLU A 221 7.05 -7.11 7.95
N ARG A 222 6.18 -8.10 8.14
CA ARG A 222 4.88 -7.95 8.82
C ARG A 222 4.59 -9.14 9.72
N HIS A 223 4.09 -8.88 10.93
CA HIS A 223 3.61 -9.94 11.82
C HIS A 223 2.40 -10.66 11.21
N VAL A 224 2.30 -11.98 11.39
CA VAL A 224 1.21 -12.81 10.84
C VAL A 224 0.58 -13.74 11.87
N THR A 225 -0.68 -14.08 11.67
CA THR A 225 -1.46 -14.97 12.53
C THR A 225 -2.46 -15.83 11.75
N LEU A 226 -2.94 -16.91 12.36
CA LEU A 226 -4.10 -17.66 11.87
C LEU A 226 -5.43 -17.04 12.35
N ASP A 227 -5.40 -16.34 13.49
CA ASP A 227 -6.57 -15.75 14.14
C ASP A 227 -6.11 -14.62 15.08
N LYS A 228 -6.72 -13.44 14.94
CA LYS A 228 -6.39 -12.23 15.74
C LYS A 228 -6.99 -12.25 17.15
N SER A 229 -8.01 -13.07 17.39
CA SER A 229 -8.65 -13.23 18.70
C SER A 229 -7.84 -14.09 19.66
N TRP A 230 -6.87 -14.84 19.13
CA TRP A 230 -6.06 -15.78 19.88
C TRP A 230 -5.25 -15.12 20.99
N LYS A 231 -5.00 -15.92 22.03
CA LYS A 231 -4.21 -15.49 23.16
C LYS A 231 -2.78 -15.22 22.67
N GLY A 232 -2.34 -13.96 22.79
CA GLY A 232 -0.95 -13.50 22.71
C GLY A 232 -0.92 -11.99 22.47
N THR A 233 0.22 -11.33 22.67
CA THR A 233 0.30 -9.85 22.58
C THR A 233 0.27 -9.34 21.14
N ASP A 234 0.76 -10.14 20.19
CA ASP A 234 1.09 -9.65 18.86
C ASP A 234 -0.04 -10.00 17.85
N HIS A 235 -0.88 -11.00 18.15
CA HIS A 235 -2.01 -11.45 17.31
C HIS A 235 -2.90 -10.30 16.82
N SER A 236 -3.25 -9.33 17.69
CA SER A 236 -4.18 -8.25 17.32
C SER A 236 -3.60 -7.28 16.29
N ALA A 237 -2.28 -7.14 16.20
CA ALA A 237 -1.59 -6.31 15.21
C ALA A 237 -1.06 -7.12 14.01
N SER A 238 -1.19 -8.44 14.06
CA SER A 238 -0.75 -9.36 13.02
C SER A 238 -1.75 -9.42 11.87
N LEU A 239 -1.26 -9.64 10.66
CA LEU A 239 -2.10 -9.92 9.50
C LEU A 239 -2.66 -11.34 9.59
N ASP A 240 -3.95 -11.49 9.33
CA ASP A 240 -4.56 -12.81 9.14
C ASP A 240 -4.33 -13.36 7.71
N PRO A 241 -4.70 -14.61 7.38
CA PRO A 241 -4.39 -15.20 6.08
C PRO A 241 -4.99 -14.44 4.89
N SER A 242 -6.15 -13.79 5.08
CA SER A 242 -6.81 -13.02 4.02
C SER A 242 -6.07 -11.71 3.74
N GLU A 243 -5.68 -10.99 4.79
CA GLU A 243 -4.90 -9.76 4.68
C GLU A 243 -3.48 -10.00 4.17
N LEU A 244 -2.84 -11.11 4.54
CA LEU A 244 -1.51 -11.45 4.03
C LEU A 244 -1.55 -11.73 2.53
N ALA A 245 -2.53 -12.53 2.07
CA ALA A 245 -2.74 -12.77 0.65
C ALA A 245 -3.10 -11.48 -0.11
N GLU A 246 -3.90 -10.60 0.48
CA GLU A 246 -4.22 -9.29 -0.09
C GLU A 246 -2.99 -8.38 -0.19
N LEU A 247 -2.16 -8.33 0.86
CA LEU A 247 -0.91 -7.56 0.87
C LEU A 247 0.03 -8.04 -0.24
N VAL A 248 0.29 -9.35 -0.32
CA VAL A 248 1.17 -9.94 -1.35
C VAL A 248 0.64 -9.61 -2.76
N ARG A 249 -0.66 -9.84 -3.01
CA ARG A 249 -1.31 -9.53 -4.29
C ARG A 249 -1.18 -8.05 -4.65
N SER A 250 -1.45 -7.17 -3.69
CA SER A 250 -1.45 -5.72 -3.88
C SER A 250 -0.05 -5.18 -4.14
N ILE A 251 0.98 -5.73 -3.47
CA ILE A 251 2.40 -5.45 -3.76
C ILE A 251 2.73 -5.78 -5.22
N ARG A 252 2.39 -6.98 -5.70
CA ARG A 252 2.66 -7.39 -7.10
C ARG A 252 1.84 -6.61 -8.13
N ILE A 253 0.77 -5.92 -7.73
CA ILE A 253 0.05 -4.95 -8.58
C ILE A 253 0.80 -3.62 -8.60
N VAL A 254 1.17 -3.07 -7.43
CA VAL A 254 1.91 -1.80 -7.30
C VAL A 254 3.25 -1.85 -8.03
N GLU A 255 4.01 -2.93 -7.87
CA GLU A 255 5.32 -3.10 -8.55
C GLU A 255 5.21 -3.05 -10.07
N ARG A 256 4.16 -3.68 -10.65
CA ARG A 256 3.90 -3.61 -12.09
C ARG A 256 3.42 -2.22 -12.52
N ALA A 257 2.65 -1.53 -11.68
CA ALA A 257 2.12 -0.20 -11.96
C ALA A 257 3.19 0.92 -11.89
N LEU A 258 4.23 0.76 -11.06
CA LEU A 258 5.36 1.70 -10.98
C LEU A 258 6.22 1.73 -12.26
N GLY A 259 6.30 0.60 -12.97
CA GLY A 259 7.07 0.47 -14.20
C GLY A 259 8.57 0.75 -14.00
N ASN A 260 9.22 1.34 -15.02
CA ASN A 260 10.66 1.60 -15.05
C ASN A 260 11.02 3.09 -14.89
N GLY A 261 10.05 3.96 -14.55
CA GLY A 261 10.23 5.40 -14.43
C GLY A 261 10.44 6.18 -15.75
N VAL A 262 10.48 5.50 -16.91
CA VAL A 262 10.66 6.14 -18.23
C VAL A 262 9.29 6.43 -18.84
N LYS A 263 8.92 7.72 -18.91
CA LYS A 263 7.69 8.13 -19.59
C LYS A 263 7.83 7.99 -21.10
N SER A 264 7.16 6.99 -21.65
CA SER A 264 7.04 6.72 -23.09
C SER A 264 5.57 6.53 -23.46
N MET A 265 5.23 6.74 -24.74
CA MET A 265 3.90 6.42 -25.25
C MET A 265 3.76 4.91 -25.34
N LEU A 266 2.70 4.36 -24.74
CA LEU A 266 2.42 2.92 -24.78
C LEU A 266 1.75 2.54 -26.11
N PRO A 267 1.90 1.30 -26.61
CA PRO A 267 1.23 0.83 -27.83
C PRO A 267 -0.29 1.03 -27.81
N SER A 268 -0.93 0.90 -26.64
CA SER A 268 -2.36 1.16 -26.44
C SER A 268 -2.75 2.64 -26.54
N GLU A 269 -1.81 3.57 -26.34
CA GLU A 269 -2.04 5.00 -26.49
C GLU A 269 -1.91 5.48 -27.95
N VAL A 270 -1.17 4.75 -28.79
CA VAL A 270 -0.90 5.13 -30.19
C VAL A 270 -2.19 5.39 -31.00
N PRO A 271 -3.22 4.52 -31.02
CA PRO A 271 -4.44 4.79 -31.78
C PRO A 271 -5.20 6.03 -31.27
N CYS A 272 -5.14 6.30 -29.97
CA CYS A 272 -5.75 7.49 -29.37
C CYS A 272 -4.98 8.76 -29.74
N HIS A 273 -3.64 8.69 -29.71
CA HIS A 273 -2.76 9.77 -30.16
C HIS A 273 -2.90 10.05 -31.66
N ASP A 274 -3.03 9.02 -32.50
CA ASP A 274 -3.20 9.21 -33.94
C ASP A 274 -4.58 9.79 -34.25
N LYS A 275 -5.63 9.40 -33.52
CA LYS A 275 -6.98 9.98 -33.65
C LYS A 275 -7.13 11.39 -33.07
N LEU A 276 -6.52 11.71 -31.93
CA LEU A 276 -6.79 12.94 -31.15
C LEU A 276 -5.57 13.86 -30.97
N GLY A 277 -4.38 13.39 -31.33
CA GLY A 277 -3.16 14.20 -31.33
C GLY A 277 -3.30 15.37 -32.30
N LYS A 278 -2.74 16.52 -31.90
CA LYS A 278 -2.88 17.76 -32.67
C LYS A 278 -1.64 18.02 -33.51
N SER A 279 -1.80 18.81 -34.56
CA SER A 279 -0.72 19.35 -35.37
C SER A 279 -0.91 20.86 -35.54
N VAL A 280 0.14 21.54 -35.96
CA VAL A 280 0.03 22.93 -36.43
C VAL A 280 -0.65 22.94 -37.79
N VAL A 281 -1.68 23.78 -37.94
CA VAL A 281 -2.41 24.02 -39.19
C VAL A 281 -2.36 25.51 -39.54
N ALA A 282 -2.51 25.83 -40.83
CA ALA A 282 -2.66 27.19 -41.30
C ALA A 282 -4.04 27.75 -40.90
N LYS A 283 -4.06 28.86 -40.17
CA LYS A 283 -5.31 29.54 -39.76
C LYS A 283 -5.95 30.33 -40.90
N THR A 284 -5.17 30.65 -41.93
CA THR A 284 -5.52 31.39 -43.14
C THR A 284 -4.64 30.85 -44.27
N ALA A 285 -5.05 30.94 -45.53
CA ALA A 285 -4.19 30.52 -46.65
C ALA A 285 -2.85 31.29 -46.65
N ILE A 286 -1.73 30.56 -46.80
CA ILE A 286 -0.36 31.09 -46.72
C ILE A 286 0.34 30.87 -48.08
N PRO A 287 0.57 31.93 -48.88
CA PRO A 287 1.27 31.82 -50.14
C PRO A 287 2.72 31.33 -49.98
N LYS A 288 3.27 30.71 -51.02
CA LYS A 288 4.67 30.29 -51.11
C LYS A 288 5.65 31.46 -50.89
N GLY A 289 6.68 31.22 -50.08
CA GLY A 289 7.72 32.19 -49.75
C GLY A 289 7.33 33.19 -48.67
N THR A 290 6.11 33.10 -48.12
CA THR A 290 5.65 33.88 -46.97
C THR A 290 6.42 33.48 -45.73
N GLU A 291 6.82 34.48 -44.94
CA GLU A 291 7.42 34.28 -43.62
C GLU A 291 6.31 34.02 -42.59
N LEU A 292 6.35 32.88 -41.91
CA LEU A 292 5.33 32.44 -40.98
C LEU A 292 5.32 33.29 -39.71
N THR A 293 4.14 33.79 -39.33
CA THR A 293 3.91 34.46 -38.06
C THR A 293 2.92 33.68 -37.21
N LEU A 294 2.97 33.84 -35.88
CA LEU A 294 2.15 33.04 -34.95
C LEU A 294 0.64 33.23 -35.17
N ASP A 295 0.20 34.40 -35.63
CA ASP A 295 -1.19 34.71 -35.94
C ASP A 295 -1.74 34.01 -37.19
N MET A 296 -0.86 33.55 -38.10
CA MET A 296 -1.20 32.70 -39.24
C MET A 296 -1.35 31.21 -38.88
N LEU A 297 -1.00 30.82 -37.66
CA LEU A 297 -0.96 29.42 -37.21
C LEU A 297 -2.10 29.13 -36.23
N ALA A 298 -2.58 27.89 -36.25
CA ALA A 298 -3.50 27.33 -35.27
C ALA A 298 -3.08 25.89 -34.91
N VAL A 299 -3.67 25.33 -33.85
CA VAL A 299 -3.42 23.96 -33.42
C VAL A 299 -4.74 23.20 -33.40
N LYS A 300 -4.87 22.20 -34.28
CA LYS A 300 -6.08 21.37 -34.42
C LYS A 300 -5.73 19.89 -34.48
N VAL A 301 -6.71 19.02 -34.27
CA VAL A 301 -6.61 17.63 -34.74
C VAL A 301 -6.68 17.70 -36.26
N ALA A 302 -5.70 17.14 -36.95
CA ALA A 302 -5.54 17.32 -38.39
C ALA A 302 -5.02 16.05 -39.07
N GLU A 303 -5.48 15.85 -40.30
CA GLU A 303 -5.08 14.76 -41.20
C GLU A 303 -4.74 15.37 -42.58
N PRO A 304 -3.55 15.13 -43.14
CA PRO A 304 -2.42 14.39 -42.55
C PRO A 304 -1.82 15.11 -41.33
N LYS A 305 -1.10 14.38 -40.48
CA LYS A 305 -0.39 14.98 -39.34
C LYS A 305 0.74 15.88 -39.84
N GLY A 306 0.72 17.13 -39.39
CA GLY A 306 1.77 18.11 -39.62
C GLY A 306 2.81 18.16 -38.50
N VAL A 307 3.52 19.28 -38.42
CA VAL A 307 4.45 19.64 -37.35
C VAL A 307 3.76 19.56 -35.99
N ALA A 308 4.47 19.07 -34.97
CA ALA A 308 3.93 18.91 -33.63
C ALA A 308 3.67 20.28 -32.97
N PRO A 309 2.62 20.43 -32.14
CA PRO A 309 2.31 21.72 -31.51
C PRO A 309 3.39 22.24 -30.56
N GLU A 310 4.23 21.33 -30.04
CA GLU A 310 5.42 21.68 -29.24
C GLU A 310 6.47 22.48 -30.03
N ASP A 311 6.53 22.28 -31.35
CA ASP A 311 7.47 22.96 -32.25
C ASP A 311 6.88 24.23 -32.91
N ILE A 312 5.66 24.66 -32.54
CA ILE A 312 4.96 25.78 -33.22
C ILE A 312 5.75 27.09 -33.25
N PHE A 313 6.51 27.38 -32.19
CA PHE A 313 7.35 28.58 -32.13
C PHE A 313 8.61 28.46 -32.99
N GLU A 314 9.07 27.25 -33.31
CA GLU A 314 10.17 27.03 -34.26
C GLU A 314 9.75 27.29 -35.71
N LEU A 315 8.44 27.38 -36.00
CA LEU A 315 7.93 27.76 -37.33
C LEU A 315 7.97 29.26 -37.57
N VAL A 316 7.88 30.08 -36.51
CA VAL A 316 7.81 31.55 -36.63
C VAL A 316 9.12 32.10 -37.19
N GLY A 317 9.04 32.91 -38.25
CA GLY A 317 10.18 33.45 -38.98
C GLY A 317 10.77 32.51 -40.05
N LYS A 318 10.29 31.27 -40.18
CA LYS A 318 10.63 30.40 -41.32
C LYS A 318 9.73 30.72 -42.52
N LYS A 319 10.22 30.43 -43.73
CA LYS A 319 9.46 30.67 -44.97
C LYS A 319 8.80 29.40 -45.49
N THR A 320 7.62 29.54 -46.09
CA THR A 320 6.94 28.44 -46.77
C THR A 320 7.62 28.10 -48.10
N LEU A 321 7.79 26.81 -48.39
CA LEU A 321 8.35 26.30 -49.65
C LEU A 321 7.27 26.04 -50.71
N LEU A 322 6.01 25.96 -50.27
CA LEU A 322 4.81 25.65 -51.03
C LEU A 322 3.70 26.64 -50.64
N ASP A 323 2.66 26.75 -51.47
CA ASP A 323 1.41 27.40 -51.06
C ASP A 323 0.66 26.44 -50.12
N ILE A 324 0.13 26.96 -49.01
CA ILE A 324 -0.59 26.19 -47.99
C ILE A 324 -2.03 26.73 -47.89
N GLY A 325 -3.01 25.85 -47.98
CA GLY A 325 -4.43 26.21 -47.88
C GLY A 325 -4.84 26.67 -46.48
N GLU A 326 -5.99 27.34 -46.38
CA GLU A 326 -6.63 27.56 -45.07
C GLU A 326 -7.05 26.22 -44.47
N ASP A 327 -6.79 26.04 -43.18
CA ASP A 327 -6.99 24.82 -42.39
C ASP A 327 -6.12 23.60 -42.78
N GLU A 328 -5.16 23.78 -43.68
CA GLU A 328 -4.23 22.71 -44.06
C GLU A 328 -3.11 22.54 -43.03
N SER A 329 -2.69 21.29 -42.79
CA SER A 329 -1.57 20.95 -41.90
C SER A 329 -0.25 21.54 -42.40
N ILE A 330 0.47 22.23 -41.50
CA ILE A 330 1.85 22.62 -41.76
C ILE A 330 2.72 21.37 -41.71
N THR A 331 3.06 20.79 -42.85
CA THR A 331 3.98 19.65 -42.93
C THR A 331 5.44 20.13 -42.83
N VAL A 332 6.34 19.24 -42.41
CA VAL A 332 7.78 19.56 -42.29
C VAL A 332 8.37 19.98 -43.64
N ASP A 333 7.94 19.32 -44.71
CA ASP A 333 8.43 19.55 -46.08
C ASP A 333 7.88 20.86 -46.70
N ALA A 334 6.85 21.47 -46.09
CA ALA A 334 6.29 22.75 -46.53
C ALA A 334 7.07 23.97 -46.00
N VAL A 335 8.06 23.81 -45.10
CA VAL A 335 8.71 24.91 -44.39
C VAL A 335 10.24 24.84 -44.47
N GLU A 336 10.87 25.97 -44.81
CA GLU A 336 12.32 26.08 -45.00
C GLU A 336 13.10 25.76 -43.71
N ASN A 337 14.14 24.93 -43.83
CA ASN A 337 15.09 24.58 -42.76
C ASN A 337 14.44 24.01 -41.47
N HIS A 338 13.28 23.37 -41.55
CA HIS A 338 12.76 22.58 -40.43
C HIS A 338 13.45 21.21 -40.34
N VAL A 339 14.61 21.17 -39.69
CA VAL A 339 15.20 19.91 -39.26
C VAL A 339 14.20 19.22 -38.33
N LYS A 340 13.75 18.00 -38.65
CA LYS A 340 13.07 17.16 -37.65
C LYS A 340 14.06 16.96 -36.51
N ARG A 341 13.71 17.37 -35.29
CA ARG A 341 14.35 16.78 -34.11
C ARG A 341 14.03 15.30 -34.15
N ALA A 342 14.98 14.50 -34.64
CA ALA A 342 15.04 13.11 -34.25
C ALA A 342 15.09 13.12 -32.72
N LYS A 343 14.01 12.71 -32.05
CA LYS A 343 14.10 12.35 -30.64
C LYS A 343 15.20 11.31 -30.59
N VAL A 344 16.31 11.66 -29.93
CA VAL A 344 17.30 10.67 -29.50
C VAL A 344 16.60 9.85 -28.41
N PHE A 345 15.76 8.93 -28.86
CA PHE A 345 15.54 7.70 -28.13
C PHE A 345 16.93 7.11 -27.96
N LEU A 346 17.40 7.06 -26.72
CA LEU A 346 18.51 6.20 -26.33
C LEU A 346 18.02 4.76 -26.48
N SER A 347 18.01 4.27 -27.72
CA SER A 347 17.90 2.85 -28.05
C SER A 347 19.25 2.17 -27.77
N SER A 348 19.78 2.39 -26.57
CA SER A 348 20.92 1.66 -26.03
C SER A 348 20.42 0.41 -25.32
N VAL A 349 19.82 -0.52 -26.08
CA VAL A 349 19.81 -1.99 -25.90
C VAL A 349 19.22 -2.55 -27.21
N LEU A 350 20.05 -2.66 -28.25
CA LEU A 350 19.94 -3.80 -29.15
C LEU A 350 20.62 -4.96 -28.41
N VAL A 351 19.83 -5.86 -27.84
CA VAL A 351 20.27 -7.22 -27.57
C VAL A 351 19.74 -8.04 -28.73
N ASP A 352 20.65 -8.70 -29.43
CA ASP A 352 20.32 -9.55 -30.57
C ASP A 352 19.33 -10.65 -30.14
N MET A 353 18.15 -10.67 -30.76
CA MET A 353 17.15 -11.74 -30.57
C MET A 353 17.45 -12.94 -31.47
N ASP A 354 18.71 -13.39 -31.50
CA ASP A 354 19.18 -14.48 -32.38
C ASP A 354 20.00 -15.58 -31.65
N ASP A 355 19.97 -15.62 -30.31
CA ASP A 355 20.71 -16.62 -29.50
C ASP A 355 19.82 -17.39 -28.49
N PHE A 356 18.49 -17.44 -28.70
CA PHE A 356 17.55 -18.25 -27.91
C PHE A 356 16.96 -19.45 -28.69
N ASP A 357 17.79 -20.14 -29.49
CA ASP A 357 17.43 -21.43 -30.08
C ASP A 357 18.62 -22.41 -30.17
N MET A 358 19.29 -22.69 -29.04
CA MET A 358 20.20 -23.85 -28.99
C MET A 358 20.45 -24.49 -27.60
N LEU A 359 19.40 -25.00 -26.95
CA LEU A 359 19.57 -26.08 -25.95
C LEU A 359 18.58 -27.24 -26.20
N SER A 360 18.88 -28.01 -27.25
CA SER A 360 18.24 -29.29 -27.50
C SER A 360 18.63 -30.34 -26.45
N SER A 361 17.64 -31.05 -25.91
CA SER A 361 17.80 -32.33 -25.20
C SER A 361 16.54 -33.18 -25.41
N PRO A 362 16.65 -34.52 -25.33
CA PRO A 362 16.28 -35.33 -26.50
C PRO A 362 14.82 -35.77 -26.60
N GLN A 363 14.45 -36.10 -27.83
CA GLN A 363 13.16 -36.66 -28.24
C GLN A 363 12.70 -37.84 -27.38
N ASN A 364 11.40 -37.89 -27.09
CA ASN A 364 10.66 -39.14 -27.01
C ASN A 364 9.23 -38.95 -27.55
N ASN A 365 8.79 -39.89 -28.38
CA ASN A 365 7.49 -39.87 -29.05
C ASN A 365 6.31 -40.05 -28.08
N ALA A 366 5.22 -39.30 -28.26
CA ALA A 366 3.89 -39.84 -28.61
C ALA A 366 2.78 -38.76 -28.60
N GLY A 367 1.87 -38.82 -29.58
CA GLY A 367 0.48 -38.31 -29.43
C GLY A 367 0.08 -37.09 -30.29
N ASN A 368 -0.74 -37.32 -31.31
CA ASN A 368 -1.50 -36.27 -32.00
C ASN A 368 -2.59 -35.68 -31.08
N GLY A 369 -2.89 -34.38 -31.21
CA GLY A 369 -4.13 -33.81 -30.68
C GLY A 369 -4.29 -32.30 -30.84
N VAL A 370 -4.99 -31.89 -31.90
CA VAL A 370 -5.83 -30.68 -32.08
C VAL A 370 -5.34 -29.33 -31.48
N GLY A 371 -5.17 -28.32 -32.34
CA GLY A 371 -4.83 -26.96 -31.91
C GLY A 371 -5.97 -26.26 -31.15
N GLY A 372 -5.60 -25.48 -30.13
CA GLY A 372 -6.45 -24.49 -29.49
C GLY A 372 -6.01 -23.09 -29.92
N GLU A 373 -6.98 -22.19 -30.10
CA GLU A 373 -6.75 -20.79 -30.44
C GLU A 373 -6.28 -20.02 -29.19
N GLU A 374 -5.35 -19.08 -29.34
CA GLU A 374 -5.00 -18.15 -28.26
C GLU A 374 -6.13 -17.13 -28.09
N GLU A 375 -6.93 -17.27 -27.02
CA GLU A 375 -7.95 -16.29 -26.67
C GLU A 375 -7.31 -14.98 -26.16
N ASP A 376 -7.76 -13.86 -26.72
CA ASP A 376 -7.40 -12.51 -26.25
C ASP A 376 -7.96 -12.27 -24.83
N PRO A 377 -7.10 -11.99 -23.81
CA PRO A 377 -7.56 -11.70 -22.46
C PRO A 377 -8.55 -10.52 -22.36
N ALA A 378 -8.51 -9.58 -23.30
CA ALA A 378 -9.47 -8.48 -23.35
C ALA A 378 -10.86 -8.93 -23.84
N ALA A 379 -10.91 -9.89 -24.78
CA ALA A 379 -12.17 -10.49 -25.25
C ALA A 379 -12.82 -11.34 -24.14
N ALA A 380 -12.02 -12.13 -23.41
CA ALA A 380 -12.50 -12.92 -22.28
C ALA A 380 -13.08 -12.03 -21.15
N PHE A 381 -12.45 -10.89 -20.87
CA PHE A 381 -12.94 -9.92 -19.87
C PHE A 381 -14.28 -9.28 -20.29
N LEU A 382 -14.44 -8.93 -21.57
CA LEU A 382 -15.69 -8.36 -22.08
C LEU A 382 -16.84 -9.39 -22.07
N ALA A 383 -16.56 -10.63 -22.51
CA ALA A 383 -17.53 -11.73 -22.45
C ALA A 383 -17.95 -12.05 -21.00
N GLN A 384 -17.03 -11.95 -20.04
CA GLN A 384 -17.37 -12.09 -18.63
C GLN A 384 -18.33 -10.99 -18.16
N GLN A 385 -18.09 -9.72 -18.49
CA GLN A 385 -18.99 -8.62 -18.11
C GLN A 385 -20.38 -8.73 -18.78
N GLU A 386 -20.45 -9.15 -20.05
CA GLU A 386 -21.74 -9.41 -20.71
C GLU A 386 -22.51 -10.56 -20.02
N SER A 387 -21.82 -11.59 -19.52
CA SER A 387 -22.44 -12.68 -18.75
C SER A 387 -22.90 -12.26 -17.35
N GLU A 388 -22.15 -11.38 -16.67
CA GLU A 388 -22.52 -10.83 -15.35
C GLU A 388 -23.73 -9.89 -15.45
N ILE A 389 -23.86 -9.14 -16.56
CA ILE A 389 -25.04 -8.30 -16.85
C ILE A 389 -26.27 -9.18 -17.17
N ALA A 390 -26.12 -10.23 -17.98
CA ALA A 390 -27.22 -11.16 -18.30
C ALA A 390 -27.71 -11.97 -17.08
N GLY A 391 -26.87 -12.15 -16.05
CA GLY A 391 -27.25 -12.76 -14.78
C GLY A 391 -28.17 -11.90 -13.91
N ILE A 392 -28.19 -10.58 -14.11
CA ILE A 392 -28.96 -9.64 -13.27
C ILE A 392 -30.41 -9.47 -13.76
N GLU A 393 -30.72 -9.83 -15.01
CA GLU A 393 -32.09 -9.74 -15.56
C GLU A 393 -33.04 -10.90 -15.17
N ASN A 394 -32.57 -11.91 -14.42
CA ASN A 394 -33.36 -13.11 -14.11
C ASN A 394 -33.65 -13.39 -12.62
N ASP A 395 -33.19 -12.55 -11.68
CA ASP A 395 -33.45 -12.72 -10.24
C ASP A 395 -34.64 -11.85 -9.75
N GLU A 396 -35.87 -12.29 -10.03
CA GLU A 396 -37.03 -11.89 -9.22
C GLU A 396 -36.95 -12.58 -7.84
N GLY A 397 -36.31 -11.94 -6.85
CA GLY A 397 -35.97 -12.69 -5.63
C GLY A 397 -35.57 -11.96 -4.34
N PHE A 398 -35.89 -10.68 -4.12
CA PHE A 398 -35.67 -10.07 -2.79
C PHE A 398 -36.89 -9.30 -2.25
N SER A 399 -37.59 -9.90 -1.29
CA SER A 399 -38.61 -9.25 -0.46
C SER A 399 -38.44 -9.65 1.01
N ILE A 400 -38.30 -8.63 1.86
CA ILE A 400 -38.06 -8.63 3.31
C ILE A 400 -38.82 -7.40 3.80
N LEU A 401 -39.74 -7.39 4.76
CA LEU A 401 -40.37 -8.41 5.63
C LEU A 401 -41.80 -7.91 5.95
N ASP A 402 -42.72 -8.79 6.33
CA ASP A 402 -43.63 -8.49 7.44
C ASP A 402 -44.00 -9.77 8.21
N GLY A 403 -44.32 -9.65 9.50
CA GLY A 403 -44.38 -10.77 10.44
C GLY A 403 -45.80 -11.30 10.72
N GLY A 404 -45.89 -12.53 11.21
CA GLY A 404 -47.10 -13.03 11.88
C GLY A 404 -47.48 -14.49 11.60
N GLU A 405 -47.22 -15.35 12.59
CA GLU A 405 -47.89 -16.64 12.86
C GLU A 405 -47.74 -17.83 11.87
N ILE A 406 -47.74 -19.04 12.45
CA ILE A 406 -47.73 -20.34 11.76
C ILE A 406 -48.95 -21.13 12.25
N PRO A 407 -49.76 -21.70 11.34
CA PRO A 407 -50.31 -23.04 11.60
C PRO A 407 -50.09 -24.03 10.44
N GLN A 408 -49.96 -25.31 10.78
CA GLN A 408 -49.79 -26.42 9.84
C GLN A 408 -51.11 -26.82 9.15
N SER A 409 -51.08 -27.13 7.84
CA SER A 409 -51.70 -28.33 7.23
C SER A 409 -51.63 -28.29 5.69
N LEU A 410 -51.95 -29.42 5.05
CA LEU A 410 -52.12 -29.65 3.60
C LEU A 410 -50.85 -29.86 2.77
N THR A 411 -50.23 -31.03 2.99
CA THR A 411 -49.70 -31.83 1.89
C THR A 411 -50.85 -32.46 1.08
N ASP A 412 -50.68 -32.52 -0.25
CA ASP A 412 -51.09 -33.61 -1.18
C ASP A 412 -51.81 -33.16 -2.46
N SER A 413 -51.40 -33.80 -3.58
CA SER A 413 -52.02 -33.75 -4.92
C SER A 413 -51.85 -32.41 -5.67
N ILE A 414 -51.59 -32.36 -6.98
CA ILE A 414 -52.03 -33.25 -8.07
C ILE A 414 -50.88 -33.55 -9.04
N GLY A 415 -50.82 -34.79 -9.55
CA GLY A 415 -50.01 -35.15 -10.72
C GLY A 415 -50.77 -36.07 -11.68
N ASN A 416 -50.82 -35.68 -12.96
CA ASN A 416 -50.98 -36.49 -14.18
C ASN A 416 -50.91 -35.48 -15.34
N GLY A 417 -49.97 -35.59 -16.29
CA GLY A 417 -50.10 -36.44 -17.47
C GLY A 417 -50.89 -35.68 -18.55
N GLY A 418 -50.38 -35.29 -19.72
CA GLY A 418 -49.17 -35.72 -20.42
C GLY A 418 -49.59 -36.33 -21.76
N ASP A 419 -49.42 -35.59 -22.86
CA ASP A 419 -49.17 -36.18 -24.18
C ASP A 419 -48.58 -35.16 -25.17
N SER A 420 -48.06 -35.67 -26.28
CA SER A 420 -47.25 -34.97 -27.27
C SER A 420 -47.94 -34.86 -28.64
N ILE A 421 -47.54 -33.88 -29.46
CA ILE A 421 -47.11 -34.02 -30.88
C ILE A 421 -47.21 -32.70 -31.67
N GLN A 422 -46.11 -32.45 -32.40
CA GLN A 422 -45.89 -31.58 -33.57
C GLN A 422 -47.12 -31.27 -34.45
N ASP A 423 -47.19 -30.06 -35.03
CA ASP A 423 -47.75 -29.87 -36.38
C ASP A 423 -47.02 -28.76 -37.17
N PHE A 424 -47.19 -28.75 -38.49
CA PHE A 424 -46.25 -28.17 -39.47
C PHE A 424 -47.00 -27.59 -40.71
N LEU A 425 -46.36 -26.68 -41.46
CA LEU A 425 -46.68 -26.19 -42.84
C LEU A 425 -47.66 -25.01 -43.14
N LEU A 426 -47.43 -24.43 -44.34
CA LEU A 426 -47.94 -23.20 -45.00
C LEU A 426 -49.18 -23.39 -45.91
N PHE A 427 -49.97 -22.32 -46.19
CA PHE A 427 -50.70 -21.92 -47.46
C PHE A 427 -51.63 -20.68 -47.22
N GLU A 428 -52.17 -19.85 -48.16
CA GLU A 428 -51.86 -19.45 -49.56
C GLU A 428 -52.67 -18.16 -50.00
N CYS A 429 -52.14 -17.31 -50.92
CA CYS A 429 -52.79 -16.40 -51.92
C CYS A 429 -53.94 -15.37 -51.54
N ALA A 430 -54.38 -14.35 -52.34
CA ALA A 430 -54.26 -13.99 -53.79
C ALA A 430 -54.51 -12.48 -54.20
N GLU A 431 -54.02 -12.09 -55.40
CA GLU A 431 -54.45 -11.10 -56.47
C GLU A 431 -54.91 -9.61 -56.30
N ALA A 432 -54.38 -8.69 -57.16
CA ALA A 432 -55.15 -7.74 -58.06
C ALA A 432 -54.34 -6.81 -59.06
N ARG A 433 -54.60 -6.95 -60.38
CA ARG A 433 -54.52 -6.08 -61.62
C ARG A 433 -53.67 -4.76 -61.84
N GLN A 434 -52.76 -4.84 -62.84
CA GLN A 434 -52.59 -4.10 -64.16
C GLN A 434 -52.51 -2.54 -64.40
N LYS A 435 -51.45 -2.16 -65.20
CA LYS A 435 -51.24 -1.01 -66.16
C LYS A 435 -51.05 0.43 -65.58
N ASP A 436 -50.08 1.26 -65.98
CA ASP A 436 -49.56 1.61 -67.33
C ASP A 436 -48.09 2.15 -67.36
N MET A 437 -47.56 2.54 -68.54
CA MET A 437 -46.17 3.01 -68.77
C MET A 437 -45.92 4.52 -68.54
N SER A 438 -44.79 4.90 -67.92
CA SER A 438 -43.83 5.89 -68.48
C SER A 438 -42.55 6.04 -67.62
N THR A 439 -41.46 6.50 -68.24
CA THR A 439 -40.10 6.66 -67.69
C THR A 439 -39.90 7.95 -66.88
N ASN A 440 -39.13 7.91 -65.77
CA ASN A 440 -37.94 8.76 -65.52
C ASN A 440 -37.36 8.63 -64.09
N GLY A 441 -36.02 8.49 -63.96
CA GLY A 441 -35.24 8.98 -62.80
C GLY A 441 -35.08 8.07 -61.56
N PRO A 442 -33.84 7.73 -61.13
CA PRO A 442 -33.58 7.06 -59.86
C PRO A 442 -33.33 8.07 -58.72
N SER A 443 -34.39 8.60 -58.11
CA SER A 443 -34.24 9.51 -56.95
C SER A 443 -35.28 9.38 -55.83
N ASP A 444 -36.38 8.64 -56.03
CA ASP A 444 -37.60 8.81 -55.21
C ASP A 444 -37.91 7.67 -54.22
N VAL A 445 -36.93 6.82 -53.90
CA VAL A 445 -37.08 5.76 -52.86
C VAL A 445 -36.60 6.23 -51.49
N TYR A 446 -35.59 7.10 -51.43
CA TYR A 446 -35.00 7.55 -50.15
C TYR A 446 -35.82 8.66 -49.45
N ALA A 447 -36.52 9.50 -50.22
CA ALA A 447 -37.37 10.55 -49.66
C ALA A 447 -38.57 9.98 -48.88
N ALA A 448 -39.22 8.92 -49.41
CA ALA A 448 -40.37 8.27 -48.80
C ALA A 448 -40.05 7.65 -47.42
N ILE A 449 -38.84 7.10 -47.25
CA ILE A 449 -38.40 6.51 -45.97
C ILE A 449 -38.18 7.61 -44.92
N SER A 450 -37.57 8.74 -45.30
CA SER A 450 -37.32 9.87 -44.37
C SER A 450 -38.59 10.61 -43.91
N SER A 451 -39.73 10.40 -44.58
CA SER A 451 -41.01 11.00 -44.20
C SER A 451 -41.83 10.19 -43.18
N VAL A 452 -41.48 8.91 -42.92
CA VAL A 452 -42.22 8.06 -41.98
C VAL A 452 -41.76 8.24 -40.52
N ASP A 453 -40.48 8.56 -40.30
CA ASP A 453 -39.88 8.75 -38.96
C ASP A 453 -40.26 10.08 -38.26
N ARG A 454 -41.04 10.96 -38.88
CA ARG A 454 -41.44 12.26 -38.29
C ARG A 454 -42.82 12.30 -37.64
N MET A 455 -43.51 11.15 -37.50
CA MET A 455 -44.80 11.06 -36.81
C MET A 455 -44.97 9.81 -35.94
N GLN A 456 -43.97 9.49 -35.10
CA GLN A 456 -44.24 8.79 -33.84
C GLN A 456 -43.95 9.71 -32.66
N THR A 457 -45.00 10.32 -32.13
CA THR A 457 -45.03 10.77 -30.74
C THR A 457 -44.70 9.57 -29.85
N GLU A 458 -43.77 9.75 -28.91
CA GLU A 458 -43.37 8.71 -27.96
C GLU A 458 -44.61 8.02 -27.36
N PRO A 459 -44.68 6.67 -27.36
CA PRO A 459 -45.81 5.95 -26.77
C PRO A 459 -46.07 6.43 -25.34
N GLU A 460 -47.33 6.76 -25.02
CA GLU A 460 -47.66 7.32 -23.71
C GLU A 460 -47.28 6.41 -22.54
N SER A 461 -47.18 5.10 -22.77
CA SER A 461 -46.65 4.12 -21.81
C SER A 461 -45.17 4.36 -21.48
N LEU A 462 -44.32 4.62 -22.48
CA LEU A 462 -42.89 4.91 -22.27
C LEU A 462 -42.69 6.28 -21.60
N ARG A 463 -43.49 7.28 -21.99
CA ARG A 463 -43.46 8.58 -21.33
C ARG A 463 -43.85 8.49 -19.85
N LYS A 464 -44.98 7.82 -19.54
CA LYS A 464 -45.40 7.59 -18.15
C LYS A 464 -44.38 6.78 -17.36
N TRP A 465 -43.83 5.72 -17.93
CA TRP A 465 -42.79 4.93 -17.28
C TRP A 465 -41.53 5.78 -16.97
N ARG A 466 -41.10 6.65 -17.88
CA ARG A 466 -39.98 7.57 -17.62
C ARG A 466 -40.32 8.63 -16.57
N GLU A 467 -41.54 9.16 -16.57
CA GLU A 467 -42.03 10.09 -15.55
C GLU A 467 -42.05 9.40 -14.15
N GLU A 468 -42.59 8.17 -14.05
CA GLU A 468 -42.65 7.36 -12.83
C GLU A 468 -41.25 6.95 -12.30
N GLN A 469 -40.32 6.52 -13.17
CA GLN A 469 -38.95 6.19 -12.74
C GLN A 469 -38.17 7.44 -12.31
N CYS A 470 -38.38 8.58 -12.98
CA CYS A 470 -37.75 9.85 -12.60
C CYS A 470 -38.26 10.34 -11.24
N GLU A 471 -39.57 10.25 -10.99
CA GLU A 471 -40.16 10.56 -9.69
C GLU A 471 -39.65 9.62 -8.58
N ARG A 472 -39.58 8.31 -8.85
CA ARG A 472 -39.03 7.32 -7.92
C ARG A 472 -37.56 7.58 -7.58
N LEU A 473 -36.74 7.95 -8.56
CA LEU A 473 -35.34 8.34 -8.37
C LEU A 473 -35.21 9.63 -7.54
N GLN A 474 -36.04 10.64 -7.80
CA GLN A 474 -36.05 11.87 -7.00
C GLN A 474 -36.42 11.61 -5.53
N VAL A 475 -37.37 10.70 -5.26
CA VAL A 475 -37.72 10.30 -3.90
C VAL A 475 -36.58 9.51 -3.22
N LEU A 476 -35.88 8.65 -3.95
CA LEU A 476 -34.70 7.92 -3.44
C LEU A 476 -33.53 8.86 -3.12
N ASP A 477 -33.20 9.77 -4.03
CA ASP A 477 -32.15 10.79 -3.83
C ASP A 477 -32.46 11.69 -2.63
N GLU A 478 -33.71 12.11 -2.47
CA GLU A 478 -34.12 12.98 -1.38
C GLU A 478 -34.11 12.24 -0.02
N ASN A 479 -34.56 10.99 0.02
CA ASN A 479 -34.42 10.13 1.20
C ASN A 479 -32.94 9.90 1.55
N SER A 480 -32.07 9.70 0.55
CA SER A 480 -30.61 9.55 0.76
C SER A 480 -29.99 10.82 1.33
N ARG A 481 -30.38 12.01 0.87
CA ARG A 481 -29.92 13.29 1.44
C ARG A 481 -30.39 13.47 2.89
N GLN A 482 -31.63 13.08 3.20
CA GLN A 482 -32.15 13.14 4.57
C GLN A 482 -31.36 12.22 5.51
N GLN A 483 -31.06 10.98 5.09
CA GLN A 483 -30.20 10.07 5.86
C GLN A 483 -28.77 10.60 6.03
N GLU A 484 -28.19 11.22 5.00
CA GLU A 484 -26.85 11.83 5.09
C GLU A 484 -26.82 12.99 6.11
N VAL A 485 -27.87 13.82 6.15
CA VAL A 485 -28.01 14.89 7.15
C VAL A 485 -28.19 14.31 8.55
N GLU A 486 -29.07 13.33 8.74
CA GLU A 486 -29.29 12.65 10.02
C GLU A 486 -27.99 12.01 10.56
N TRP A 487 -27.23 11.33 9.71
CA TRP A 487 -25.95 10.73 10.08
C TRP A 487 -24.89 11.79 10.43
N LYS A 488 -24.86 12.93 9.73
CA LYS A 488 -23.97 14.06 10.06
C LYS A 488 -24.34 14.69 11.41
N GLU A 489 -25.62 14.88 11.70
CA GLU A 489 -26.07 15.41 12.99
C GLU A 489 -25.76 14.42 14.13
N LYS A 490 -26.01 13.12 13.92
CA LYS A 490 -25.67 12.08 14.89
C LYS A 490 -24.17 11.99 15.16
N ALA A 491 -23.32 12.00 14.13
CA ALA A 491 -21.87 12.00 14.29
C ALA A 491 -21.37 13.24 15.02
N LYS A 492 -22.00 14.40 14.82
CA LYS A 492 -21.71 15.63 15.57
C LYS A 492 -22.07 15.49 17.05
N GLN A 493 -23.24 14.93 17.38
CA GLN A 493 -23.64 14.67 18.76
C GLN A 493 -22.69 13.67 19.46
N GLU A 494 -22.34 12.57 18.80
CA GLU A 494 -21.38 11.58 19.34
C GLU A 494 -19.99 12.18 19.61
N LEU A 495 -19.53 13.11 18.78
CA LEU A 495 -18.29 13.85 18.97
C LEU A 495 -18.37 14.83 20.15
N GLU A 496 -19.47 15.60 20.27
CA GLU A 496 -19.72 16.49 21.40
C GLU A 496 -19.80 15.71 22.74
N GLU A 497 -20.47 14.55 22.75
CA GLU A 497 -20.50 13.64 23.90
C GLU A 497 -19.13 13.01 24.23
N TRP A 498 -18.29 12.76 23.22
CA TRP A 498 -16.93 12.28 23.44
C TRP A 498 -16.06 13.34 24.12
N HIS A 499 -16.12 14.60 23.65
CA HIS A 499 -15.43 15.71 24.27
C HIS A 499 -15.90 15.95 25.71
N ALA A 500 -17.22 15.94 25.96
CA ALA A 500 -17.77 16.09 27.31
C ALA A 500 -17.27 14.99 28.27
N ARG A 501 -17.17 13.73 27.81
CA ARG A 501 -16.61 12.62 28.61
C ARG A 501 -15.11 12.78 28.88
N GLN A 502 -14.34 13.31 27.93
CA GLN A 502 -12.91 13.60 28.13
C GLN A 502 -12.70 14.72 29.15
N ASP A 503 -13.47 15.81 29.06
CA ASP A 503 -13.41 16.91 30.02
C ASP A 503 -13.83 16.47 31.43
N GLU A 504 -14.84 15.60 31.55
CA GLU A 504 -15.23 15.01 32.83
C GLU A 504 -14.12 14.11 33.42
N GLN A 505 -13.44 13.30 32.61
CA GLN A 505 -12.29 12.50 33.06
C GLN A 505 -11.10 13.38 33.46
N LEU A 506 -10.82 14.46 32.73
CA LEU A 506 -9.80 15.44 33.08
C LEU A 506 -10.15 16.16 34.39
N ALA A 507 -11.42 16.52 34.61
CA ALA A 507 -11.89 17.13 35.86
C ALA A 507 -11.76 16.16 37.05
N LYS A 508 -12.20 14.90 36.89
CA LYS A 508 -12.02 13.84 37.90
C LYS A 508 -10.54 13.61 38.24
N THR A 509 -9.67 13.62 37.22
CA THR A 509 -8.21 13.50 37.41
C THR A 509 -7.63 14.70 38.17
N LYS A 510 -8.04 15.93 37.83
CA LYS A 510 -7.64 17.16 38.56
C LYS A 510 -8.09 17.14 40.03
N VAL A 511 -9.30 16.66 40.31
CA VAL A 511 -9.82 16.52 41.68
C VAL A 511 -9.07 15.44 42.45
N ASN A 512 -8.88 14.24 41.88
CA ASN A 512 -8.12 13.17 42.52
C ASN A 512 -6.69 13.59 42.86
N ASN A 513 -6.01 14.33 41.96
CA ASN A 513 -4.67 14.85 42.23
C ASN A 513 -4.66 15.86 43.40
N ARG A 514 -5.67 16.74 43.50
CA ARG A 514 -5.79 17.67 44.65
C ARG A 514 -6.10 16.96 45.97
N VAL A 515 -6.92 15.89 45.94
CA VAL A 515 -7.18 15.08 47.14
C VAL A 515 -5.91 14.34 47.58
N LEU A 516 -5.12 13.83 46.63
CA LEU A 516 -3.81 13.24 46.92
C LEU A 516 -2.82 14.25 47.51
N ASP A 517 -2.84 15.51 47.06
CA ASP A 517 -2.05 16.59 47.68
C ASP A 517 -2.52 16.85 49.13
N GLU A 518 -3.82 17.06 49.37
CA GLU A 518 -4.34 17.32 50.73
C GLU A 518 -4.06 16.19 51.73
N ASP A 519 -4.17 14.93 51.30
CA ASP A 519 -3.88 13.78 52.17
C ASP A 519 -2.37 13.52 52.34
N PHE A 520 -1.52 14.00 51.42
CA PHE A 520 -0.07 14.04 51.58
C PHE A 520 0.34 15.05 52.67
N TYR A 521 -0.26 16.24 52.71
CA TYR A 521 0.03 17.26 53.73
C TYR A 521 -0.40 16.88 55.16
N LYS A 522 -1.26 15.88 55.34
CA LYS A 522 -1.69 15.38 56.66
C LYS A 522 -0.72 14.36 57.27
N GLN A 523 0.33 13.94 56.57
CA GLN A 523 1.27 12.94 57.08
C GLN A 523 2.33 13.54 58.01
N PRO A 524 2.75 12.82 59.08
CA PRO A 524 3.87 13.25 59.91
C PRO A 524 5.15 13.41 59.08
N PHE A 525 5.94 14.43 59.36
CA PHE A 525 7.17 14.79 58.65
C PHE A 525 7.02 15.30 57.20
N ALA A 526 5.82 15.71 56.75
CA ALA A 526 5.62 16.36 55.45
C ALA A 526 6.56 17.57 55.20
N HIS A 527 6.95 18.30 56.24
CA HIS A 527 7.93 19.41 56.15
C HIS A 527 9.38 19.00 55.82
N LEU A 528 9.71 17.70 55.87
CA LEU A 528 11.07 17.18 55.65
C LEU A 528 11.26 16.52 54.27
N ILE A 529 10.19 16.33 53.50
CA ILE A 529 10.21 15.76 52.15
C ILE A 529 9.89 16.90 51.16
N GLY A 530 10.81 17.15 50.22
CA GLY A 530 10.87 18.41 49.49
C GLY A 530 9.71 18.74 48.55
N TYR A 531 8.99 19.81 48.89
CA TYR A 531 8.50 20.90 48.01
C TYR A 531 7.69 20.59 46.74
N VAL A 532 6.40 20.95 46.80
CA VAL A 532 5.74 21.77 45.76
C VAL A 532 4.91 22.87 46.44
N ALA A 533 5.46 24.08 46.56
CA ALA A 533 4.75 25.31 46.93
C ALA A 533 5.56 26.52 46.45
N ALA A 534 5.30 26.98 45.22
CA ALA A 534 6.27 27.74 44.42
C ALA A 534 5.86 29.20 44.12
N GLU A 535 5.24 29.92 45.07
CA GLU A 535 5.02 31.37 44.93
C GLU A 535 5.38 32.16 46.20
N ASP A 536 4.82 31.82 47.37
CA ASP A 536 5.00 32.66 48.58
C ASP A 536 6.43 32.67 49.14
N VAL A 537 7.16 31.56 49.06
CA VAL A 537 8.54 31.46 49.57
C VAL A 537 9.57 32.10 48.64
N ILE A 538 9.28 32.12 47.33
CA ILE A 538 10.13 32.78 46.31
C ILE A 538 10.27 34.28 46.61
N ARG A 539 9.26 34.89 47.23
CA ARG A 539 9.25 36.32 47.56
C ARG A 539 9.98 36.67 48.86
N SER A 540 10.27 35.70 49.72
CA SER A 540 10.96 35.90 51.00
C SER A 540 12.47 35.64 50.97
N GLU A 541 12.98 34.86 50.01
CA GLU A 541 14.40 34.49 49.92
C GLU A 541 15.21 35.30 48.87
N ALA A 542 14.64 36.40 48.37
CA ALA A 542 15.33 37.34 47.50
C ALA A 542 16.31 38.23 48.29
N ASP A 543 17.41 37.64 48.76
CA ASP A 543 18.54 38.37 49.35
C ASP A 543 19.48 38.88 48.24
N ASP A 544 19.36 40.17 47.92
CA ASP A 544 20.16 40.86 46.89
C ASP A 544 21.67 41.00 47.25
N SER A 545 22.10 40.59 48.46
CA SER A 545 23.39 41.00 49.02
C SER A 545 24.62 40.14 48.70
N SER A 546 24.51 39.02 47.98
CA SER A 546 25.64 38.13 47.68
C SER A 546 26.13 38.18 46.21
N PRO A 547 27.41 38.50 45.93
CA PRO A 547 27.95 38.59 44.57
C PRO A 547 28.36 37.21 44.04
N GLY A 548 27.40 36.48 43.47
CA GLY A 548 27.65 35.33 42.59
C GLY A 548 27.39 35.69 41.12
N THR A 549 28.11 35.04 40.20
CA THR A 549 27.82 35.15 38.76
C THR A 549 26.39 34.65 38.49
N GLU A 550 25.66 35.28 37.57
CA GLU A 550 24.22 35.03 37.37
C GLU A 550 23.91 33.54 37.14
N TRP A 551 24.81 32.84 36.46
CA TRP A 551 24.78 31.38 36.24
C TRP A 551 24.73 30.53 37.51
N GLU A 552 25.33 30.97 38.62
CA GLU A 552 25.29 30.24 39.89
C GLU A 552 23.97 30.41 40.64
N ARG A 553 23.21 31.47 40.34
CA ARG A 553 21.82 31.63 40.81
C ARG A 553 20.89 30.72 40.00
N VAL A 554 21.01 30.73 38.68
CA VAL A 554 20.24 29.86 37.77
C VAL A 554 20.49 28.37 38.06
N ALA A 555 21.74 27.98 38.33
CA ALA A 555 22.09 26.59 38.63
C ALA A 555 21.49 26.07 39.95
N ARG A 556 21.16 26.93 40.92
CA ARG A 556 20.44 26.54 42.16
C ARG A 556 18.94 26.35 41.95
N LEU A 557 18.38 26.89 40.87
CA LEU A 557 16.97 26.76 40.51
C LEU A 557 16.67 25.50 39.66
N CYS A 558 17.69 24.69 39.36
CA CYS A 558 17.56 23.46 38.57
C CYS A 558 17.93 22.24 39.43
N ASP A 559 16.99 21.33 39.68
CA ASP A 559 17.30 20.02 40.27
C ASP A 559 17.92 19.10 39.21
N PHE A 560 19.08 18.53 39.53
CA PHE A 560 19.84 17.63 38.67
C PHE A 560 19.85 16.17 39.16
N ASN A 561 18.96 15.82 40.10
CA ASN A 561 18.83 14.47 40.63
C ASN A 561 18.06 13.54 39.65
N PRO A 562 18.71 12.54 39.03
CA PRO A 562 18.09 11.72 37.97
C PRO A 562 17.07 10.67 38.49
N LYS A 563 16.69 10.71 39.78
CA LYS A 563 15.79 9.73 40.41
C LYS A 563 14.36 10.24 40.67
N SER A 564 14.08 11.52 40.44
CA SER A 564 12.73 12.09 40.53
C SER A 564 11.93 11.79 39.26
N SER A 565 11.34 10.59 39.17
CA SER A 565 10.52 10.22 38.03
C SER A 565 9.16 10.94 38.03
N LYS A 566 9.03 12.00 37.22
CA LYS A 566 7.80 12.40 36.47
C LYS A 566 7.94 13.80 35.82
N GLN A 567 8.70 13.89 34.73
CA GLN A 567 8.36 14.70 33.53
C GLN A 567 9.40 14.49 32.42
N ALA A 568 8.95 14.44 31.18
CA ALA A 568 9.79 14.20 30.01
C ALA A 568 10.50 15.50 29.56
N LYS A 569 11.58 15.88 30.25
CA LYS A 569 12.53 16.90 29.77
C LYS A 569 13.96 16.40 29.96
N ASP A 570 14.79 16.60 28.95
CA ASP A 570 16.15 16.07 28.87
C ASP A 570 17.14 16.88 29.74
N VAL A 571 17.09 16.61 31.05
CA VAL A 571 17.94 17.27 32.06
C VAL A 571 19.43 17.02 31.80
N SER A 572 19.78 15.88 31.19
CA SER A 572 21.17 15.50 30.91
C SER A 572 21.79 16.35 29.80
N ARG A 573 21.05 16.56 28.71
CA ARG A 573 21.46 17.41 27.59
C ARG A 573 21.54 18.87 28.00
N MET A 574 20.58 19.38 28.80
CA MET A 574 20.62 20.75 29.32
C MET A 574 21.80 20.97 30.27
N ARG A 575 22.09 20.02 31.18
CA ARG A 575 23.27 20.05 32.04
C ARG A 575 24.58 20.04 31.25
N SER A 576 24.65 19.26 30.16
CA SER A 576 25.83 19.17 29.30
C SER A 576 26.07 20.47 28.53
N VAL A 577 25.03 21.10 27.99
CA VAL A 577 25.09 22.41 27.33
C VAL A 577 25.51 23.51 28.30
N LEU A 578 24.97 23.53 29.53
CA LEU A 578 25.35 24.49 30.57
C LEU A 578 26.81 24.34 31.03
N ILE A 579 27.31 23.09 31.16
CA ILE A 579 28.73 22.84 31.47
C ILE A 579 29.62 23.28 30.30
N SER A 580 29.22 23.01 29.05
CA SER A 580 29.94 23.47 27.86
C SER A 580 30.01 25.00 27.77
N LEU A 581 28.92 25.71 28.05
CA LEU A 581 28.88 27.17 28.06
C LEU A 581 29.69 27.79 29.22
N LYS A 582 29.84 27.07 30.34
CA LYS A 582 30.73 27.46 31.45
C LYS A 582 32.21 27.24 31.12
N GLN A 583 32.54 26.21 30.35
CA GLN A 583 33.91 25.89 29.93
C GLN A 583 34.38 26.74 28.73
N THR A 584 33.46 27.10 27.83
CA THR A 584 33.72 27.92 26.66
C THR A 584 32.68 29.04 26.58
N PRO A 585 32.89 30.17 27.31
CA PRO A 585 32.01 31.31 27.24
C PRO A 585 31.93 31.84 25.81
N LEU A 586 30.73 32.07 25.30
CA LEU A 586 30.54 32.70 23.99
C LEU A 586 31.09 34.13 24.05
N VAL A 587 32.25 34.34 23.43
CA VAL A 587 32.85 35.66 23.24
C VAL A 587 31.90 36.45 22.32
N ARG A 588 31.52 37.66 22.75
CA ARG A 588 30.62 38.56 22.01
C ARG A 588 31.25 39.12 20.74
#